data_AF-A0A960SU81-F1
#
_entry.id   AF-A0A960SU81-F1
#
_cell.length_a   1.000
_cell.length_b   1.000
_cell.length_c   1.000
_cell.angle_alpha   90.00
_cell.angle_beta   90.00
_cell.angle_gamma   90.00
#
_symmetry.space_group_name_H-M   'P 1'
#
loop_
_entity.id
_entity.type
_entity.pdbx_description
1 polymer ?
#
loop_
_entity_poly.entity_id
_entity_poly.type
_entity_poly.pdbx_seq_one_letter_code
_entity_poly.pdbx_strand_id
1 'polypeptide(L)'
;GAWGGSGSTEFAIFGLNQGGDKVNWAGAPDSDGVWFAVTGEGGASRDYRAYEGFSFAAPLELVNDAAGFFDRDEDGTYEFEVNSTQAATFPLKAFFPSPDFETPGAPGKRWVQVEVRSVNDELTWVMNGYVIAQRYNLSGYYIGSPMIGYMDVFTSIASPREENFVVYDNFRIVDYSSGDLPPSLSVVASDPEGSEPGGDTASFTITRVGNTSQALTVPYTVGGTATPGEDYEALPGTAVIPAGTDSVVVTVTPLDDHQGEPEETVTLALVSTPGTYEVGPLFRTTVSILDDGDTTTVNIAALGDQTYERMA
;
A
#
# COMPACT_ATOMS: atom_id res chain seq x y z
N GLY A 1 3.18 29.59 9.18
CA GLY A 1 3.73 30.09 7.91
C GLY A 1 5.24 30.13 8.03
N ALA A 2 5.91 29.09 7.54
CA ALA A 2 7.37 29.00 7.51
C ALA A 2 7.82 29.05 6.06
N TRP A 3 8.76 29.95 5.78
CA TRP A 3 9.43 30.08 4.50
C TRP A 3 10.52 29.02 4.41
N GLY A 4 10.50 28.25 3.32
CA GLY A 4 11.41 27.14 3.07
C GLY A 4 12.82 27.59 2.71
N GLY A 5 13.80 26.92 3.32
CA GLY A 5 15.20 26.88 2.91
C GLY A 5 15.80 25.58 3.41
N SER A 6 16.40 24.79 2.51
CA SER A 6 17.25 23.59 2.63
C SER A 6 17.06 22.56 3.77
N GLY A 7 16.07 22.71 4.64
CA GLY A 7 15.79 21.78 5.73
C GLY A 7 14.51 21.03 5.42
N SER A 8 14.65 19.74 5.14
CA SER A 8 13.56 18.79 4.97
C SER A 8 13.31 18.01 6.27
N THR A 9 12.10 18.01 6.81
CA THR A 9 11.61 17.05 7.80
C THR A 9 11.40 15.71 7.10
N GLU A 10 12.36 14.80 7.23
CA GLU A 10 12.24 13.44 6.72
C GLU A 10 11.23 12.65 7.57
N PHE A 11 10.39 11.85 6.93
CA PHE A 11 9.35 11.06 7.60
C PHE A 11 9.83 9.63 7.79
N ALA A 12 10.07 8.91 6.69
CA ALA A 12 10.43 7.49 6.72
C ALA A 12 11.71 7.27 5.94
N ILE A 13 12.65 6.49 6.49
CA ILE A 13 13.82 6.01 5.75
C ILE A 13 13.88 4.49 5.73
N PHE A 14 14.30 3.93 4.60
CA PHE A 14 14.51 2.49 4.47
C PHE A 14 15.52 2.17 3.37
N GLY A 15 16.29 1.10 3.53
CA GLY A 15 17.37 0.78 2.60
C GLY A 15 18.20 -0.42 3.00
N LEU A 16 19.41 -0.49 2.47
CA LEU A 16 20.43 -1.48 2.84
C LEU A 16 21.66 -0.74 3.36
N ASN A 17 22.24 -1.22 4.47
CA ASN A 17 23.59 -0.80 4.85
C ASN A 17 24.63 -1.51 3.97
N GLN A 18 25.91 -1.24 4.24
CA GLN A 18 27.02 -2.00 3.70
C GLN A 18 27.87 -2.61 4.82
N GLY A 19 28.46 -1.79 5.70
CA GLY A 19 29.18 -2.23 6.90
C GLY A 19 28.29 -2.38 8.14
N GLY A 20 27.16 -1.68 8.18
CA GLY A 20 26.15 -1.79 9.24
C GLY A 20 26.47 -1.13 10.57
N ASP A 21 27.59 -0.42 10.65
CA ASP A 21 28.05 0.27 11.85
C ASP A 21 27.61 1.74 11.91
N LYS A 22 26.91 2.25 10.89
CA LYS A 22 26.50 3.66 10.76
C LYS A 22 24.99 3.77 10.59
N VAL A 23 24.44 4.80 11.22
CA VAL A 23 23.05 5.22 11.01
C VAL A 23 23.04 6.24 9.87
N ASN A 24 21.97 6.23 9.08
CA ASN A 24 21.87 7.05 7.88
C ASN A 24 20.85 8.17 8.06
N TRP A 25 21.28 9.40 7.79
CA TRP A 25 20.40 10.57 7.72
C TRP A 25 21.01 11.71 6.92
N ALA A 26 20.19 12.63 6.40
CA ALA A 26 20.69 13.82 5.72
C ALA A 26 21.55 14.67 6.69
N GLY A 27 22.83 14.84 6.37
CA GLY A 27 23.77 15.58 7.22
C GLY A 27 24.45 14.75 8.32
N ALA A 28 24.32 13.42 8.31
CA ALA A 28 25.17 12.55 9.12
C ALA A 28 26.66 12.84 8.82
N PRO A 29 27.56 12.87 9.83
CA PRO A 29 28.99 13.12 9.60
C PRO A 29 29.66 11.96 8.85
N ASP A 30 29.16 10.75 9.08
CA ASP A 30 29.47 9.51 8.40
C ASP A 30 28.17 8.73 8.14
N SER A 31 28.11 8.04 7.01
CA SER A 31 26.93 7.29 6.55
C SER A 31 27.37 6.04 5.80
N ASP A 32 26.46 5.10 5.58
CA ASP A 32 26.79 3.79 5.02
C ASP A 32 25.65 3.20 4.19
N GLY A 33 25.98 2.54 3.08
CA GLY A 33 24.99 1.88 2.23
C GLY A 33 24.07 2.84 1.46
N VAL A 34 22.90 2.37 1.07
CA VAL A 34 21.96 3.07 0.19
C VAL A 34 20.57 3.03 0.76
N TRP A 35 19.92 4.19 0.81
CA TRP A 35 18.60 4.32 1.43
C TRP A 35 17.71 5.29 0.68
N PHE A 36 16.42 5.06 0.84
CA PHE A 36 15.33 5.85 0.31
C PHE A 36 14.67 6.60 1.47
N ALA A 37 14.20 7.81 1.19
CA ALA A 37 13.51 8.67 2.15
C ALA A 37 12.20 9.21 1.55
N VAL A 38 11.16 9.24 2.38
CA VAL A 38 9.95 10.05 2.16
C VAL A 38 10.03 11.26 3.08
N THR A 39 9.89 12.47 2.55
CA THR A 39 9.91 13.72 3.32
C THR A 39 8.51 14.31 3.43
N GLY A 40 8.10 14.80 4.59
CA GLY A 40 6.68 15.09 4.86
C GLY A 40 6.22 16.54 4.75
N GLU A 41 6.93 17.41 4.05
CA GLU A 41 6.58 18.84 3.97
C GLU A 41 6.42 19.36 2.56
N GLY A 42 5.25 19.94 2.27
CA GLY A 42 4.81 20.41 0.95
C GLY A 42 5.48 21.70 0.45
N GLY A 43 6.77 21.89 0.74
CA GLY A 43 7.52 23.10 0.39
C GLY A 43 8.93 22.89 -0.18
N ALA A 44 9.45 21.66 -0.20
CA ALA A 44 10.69 21.33 -0.91
C ALA A 44 10.35 20.78 -2.31
N SER A 45 11.24 20.92 -3.28
CA SER A 45 11.00 20.44 -4.64
C SER A 45 10.88 18.91 -4.76
N ARG A 46 11.23 18.13 -3.71
CA ARG A 46 11.33 16.66 -3.74
C ARG A 46 10.83 16.03 -2.45
N ASP A 47 9.76 15.24 -2.57
CA ASP A 47 9.17 14.47 -1.46
C ASP A 47 9.78 13.07 -1.33
N TYR A 48 10.45 12.59 -2.37
CA TYR A 48 11.06 11.27 -2.44
C TYR A 48 12.53 11.42 -2.77
N ARG A 49 13.40 10.82 -1.96
CA ARG A 49 14.85 10.99 -2.09
C ARG A 49 15.56 9.66 -1.96
N ALA A 50 16.72 9.57 -2.60
CA ALA A 50 17.64 8.46 -2.45
C ALA A 50 19.02 8.98 -2.08
N TYR A 51 19.74 8.25 -1.27
CA TYR A 51 21.05 8.64 -0.76
C TYR A 51 22.02 7.46 -0.79
N GLU A 52 23.31 7.77 -0.91
CA GLU A 52 24.41 6.82 -0.85
C GLU A 52 25.47 7.27 0.16
N GLY A 53 25.86 6.39 1.07
CA GLY A 53 26.86 6.63 2.10
C GLY A 53 28.21 5.99 1.80
N PHE A 54 29.28 6.54 2.39
CA PHE A 54 30.67 6.18 2.06
C PHE A 54 31.56 5.85 3.27
N SER A 55 31.00 5.32 4.37
CA SER A 55 31.65 4.93 5.64
C SER A 55 32.42 6.02 6.41
N PHE A 56 32.90 7.09 5.77
CA PHE A 56 33.74 8.16 6.36
C PHE A 56 33.33 9.56 5.91
N ALA A 57 32.16 9.70 5.29
CA ALA A 57 31.65 10.97 4.80
C ALA A 57 30.13 11.07 4.93
N ALA A 58 29.64 12.30 4.87
CA ALA A 58 28.22 12.58 4.80
C ALA A 58 27.57 11.88 3.59
N PRO A 59 26.30 11.48 3.70
CA PRO A 59 25.62 10.81 2.62
C PRO A 59 25.46 11.76 1.44
N LEU A 60 25.69 11.23 0.24
CA LEU A 60 25.45 11.91 -1.01
C LEU A 60 23.98 11.74 -1.40
N GLU A 61 23.25 12.84 -1.58
CA GLU A 61 21.94 12.79 -2.22
C GLU A 61 22.11 12.37 -3.69
N LEU A 62 21.43 11.30 -4.06
CA LEU A 62 21.38 10.81 -5.42
C LEU A 62 20.35 11.61 -6.20
N VAL A 63 20.70 12.02 -7.42
CA VAL A 63 19.84 12.82 -8.29
C VAL A 63 19.86 12.27 -9.71
N ASN A 64 18.81 12.56 -10.48
CA ASN A 64 18.65 12.10 -11.87
C ASN A 64 18.76 10.55 -11.96
N ASP A 65 19.38 10.05 -13.03
CA ASP A 65 19.60 8.62 -13.29
C ASP A 65 20.29 7.89 -12.12
N ALA A 66 21.12 8.59 -11.35
CA ALA A 66 21.86 7.99 -10.24
C ALA A 66 20.94 7.58 -9.08
N ALA A 67 19.80 8.26 -8.92
CA ALA A 67 18.79 7.94 -7.92
C ALA A 67 17.95 6.72 -8.29
N GLY A 68 17.92 6.35 -9.58
CA GLY A 68 17.24 5.16 -10.05
C GLY A 68 15.73 5.27 -10.19
N PHE A 69 15.15 6.45 -9.98
CA PHE A 69 13.73 6.71 -10.27
C PHE A 69 13.46 6.56 -11.77
N PHE A 70 12.24 6.20 -12.13
CA PHE A 70 11.83 6.11 -13.52
C PHE A 70 11.25 7.45 -14.01
N ASP A 71 11.18 7.61 -15.33
CA ASP A 71 10.44 8.66 -16.03
C ASP A 71 9.48 7.91 -16.98
N ARG A 72 8.24 7.72 -16.54
CA ARG A 72 7.24 6.84 -17.13
C ARG A 72 6.19 7.61 -17.91
N ASP A 73 6.04 8.90 -17.65
CA ASP A 73 5.27 9.79 -18.51
C ASP A 73 6.13 10.43 -19.62
N GLU A 74 7.43 10.12 -19.65
CA GLU A 74 8.40 10.55 -20.66
C GLU A 74 8.47 12.08 -20.78
N ASP A 75 8.24 12.80 -19.67
CA ASP A 75 8.21 14.26 -19.64
C ASP A 75 9.62 14.88 -19.49
N GLY A 76 10.64 14.03 -19.28
CA GLY A 76 12.02 14.42 -19.05
C GLY A 76 12.36 14.67 -17.57
N THR A 77 11.42 14.40 -16.67
CA THR A 77 11.56 14.53 -15.22
C THR A 77 11.34 13.17 -14.57
N TYR A 78 12.32 12.71 -13.79
CA TYR A 78 12.15 11.48 -13.04
C TYR A 78 11.16 11.65 -11.89
N GLU A 79 10.53 10.55 -11.49
CA GLU A 79 9.44 10.54 -10.52
C GLU A 79 9.88 10.70 -9.05
N PHE A 80 10.81 11.60 -8.77
CA PHE A 80 11.18 11.99 -7.41
C PHE A 80 10.49 13.28 -6.92
N GLU A 81 9.87 14.06 -7.82
CA GLU A 81 9.14 15.31 -7.50
C GLU A 81 7.63 15.15 -7.66
N VAL A 82 6.86 15.30 -6.59
CA VAL A 82 5.40 15.48 -6.69
C VAL A 82 5.12 16.97 -6.77
N ASN A 83 5.15 17.57 -7.96
CA ASN A 83 4.64 18.93 -8.07
C ASN A 83 3.12 18.92 -7.85
N SER A 84 2.63 19.82 -6.98
CA SER A 84 1.22 20.07 -6.70
C SER A 84 0.32 20.18 -7.94
N THR A 85 0.86 20.58 -9.10
CA THR A 85 0.14 20.72 -10.38
C THR A 85 0.11 19.45 -11.25
N GLN A 86 1.01 18.47 -11.03
CA GLN A 86 1.08 17.18 -11.77
C GLN A 86 0.59 15.98 -10.93
N ALA A 87 0.06 16.29 -9.74
CA ALA A 87 -0.44 15.37 -8.72
C ALA A 87 -1.37 14.23 -9.18
N ALA A 88 -2.12 14.41 -10.27
CA ALA A 88 -3.12 13.44 -10.71
C ALA A 88 -2.55 12.26 -11.49
N THR A 89 -1.35 12.40 -12.07
CA THR A 89 -0.70 11.37 -12.89
C THR A 89 0.47 10.68 -12.20
N PHE A 90 0.83 11.14 -11.00
CA PHE A 90 2.06 10.72 -10.35
C PHE A 90 1.84 9.56 -9.36
N PRO A 91 2.49 8.40 -9.58
CA PRO A 91 2.22 7.19 -8.81
C PRO A 91 2.63 7.33 -7.34
N LEU A 92 3.69 8.08 -7.02
CA LEU A 92 4.14 8.22 -5.63
C LEU A 92 3.17 9.05 -4.78
N LYS A 93 2.48 10.05 -5.35
CA LYS A 93 1.44 10.80 -4.60
C LYS A 93 0.28 9.92 -4.19
N ALA A 94 -0.07 8.91 -4.99
CA ALA A 94 -1.14 7.98 -4.67
C ALA A 94 -0.81 7.12 -3.44
N PHE A 95 0.46 6.86 -3.16
CA PHE A 95 0.88 6.13 -1.95
C PHE A 95 0.68 6.94 -0.67
N PHE A 96 0.89 8.25 -0.73
CA PHE A 96 0.75 9.15 0.41
C PHE A 96 -0.06 10.40 0.02
N PRO A 97 -1.39 10.27 -0.16
CA PRO A 97 -2.22 11.39 -0.60
C PRO A 97 -2.14 12.54 0.40
N SER A 98 -2.00 13.77 -0.11
CA SER A 98 -1.89 14.95 0.77
C SER A 98 -3.08 15.07 1.72
N PRO A 99 -2.84 15.35 3.01
CA PRO A 99 -3.93 15.45 3.97
C PRO A 99 -4.63 16.81 3.83
N ASP A 100 -5.91 16.85 4.22
CA ASP A 100 -6.80 18.00 4.00
C ASP A 100 -6.35 19.31 4.69
N PHE A 101 -5.48 19.22 5.70
CA PHE A 101 -5.08 20.35 6.55
C PHE A 101 -3.59 20.72 6.49
N GLU A 102 -2.80 20.06 5.63
CA GLU A 102 -1.38 20.40 5.44
C GLU A 102 -1.15 21.20 4.16
N THR A 103 0.11 21.61 3.97
CA THR A 103 0.53 22.27 2.74
C THR A 103 0.32 21.34 1.53
N PRO A 104 -0.36 21.80 0.45
CA PRO A 104 -0.55 20.99 -0.76
C PRO A 104 0.78 20.45 -1.29
N GLY A 105 0.87 19.13 -1.48
CA GLY A 105 2.09 18.44 -1.89
C GLY A 105 2.69 17.57 -0.79
N ALA A 106 2.46 17.88 0.49
CA ALA A 106 2.94 17.06 1.59
C ALA A 106 2.41 15.61 1.50
N PRO A 107 3.26 14.58 1.65
CA PRO A 107 2.82 13.20 1.82
C PRO A 107 1.91 13.05 3.05
N GLY A 108 0.71 12.49 2.87
CA GLY A 108 -0.17 12.17 4.00
C GLY A 108 0.15 10.84 4.66
N LYS A 109 -0.57 10.55 5.76
CA LYS A 109 -0.41 9.29 6.48
C LYS A 109 -1.24 8.19 5.81
N ARG A 110 -0.58 7.15 5.30
CA ARG A 110 -1.23 5.97 4.73
C ARG A 110 -0.37 4.73 4.99
N TRP A 111 -1.03 3.58 5.19
CA TRP A 111 -0.34 2.29 5.15
C TRP A 111 0.15 2.01 3.73
N VAL A 112 1.46 1.85 3.61
CA VAL A 112 2.13 1.49 2.36
C VAL A 112 3.09 0.35 2.67
N GLN A 113 2.96 -0.75 1.95
CA GLN A 113 3.96 -1.80 2.01
C GLN A 113 5.21 -1.30 1.30
N VAL A 114 6.33 -1.28 2.01
CA VAL A 114 7.65 -0.99 1.45
C VAL A 114 8.46 -2.28 1.35
N GLU A 115 9.20 -2.42 0.27
CA GLU A 115 10.13 -3.53 0.08
C GLU A 115 11.43 -3.03 -0.53
N VAL A 116 12.55 -3.58 -0.02
CA VAL A 116 13.89 -3.39 -0.57
C VAL A 116 14.38 -4.76 -1.02
N ARG A 117 14.54 -4.95 -2.34
CA ARG A 117 15.08 -6.20 -2.91
C ARG A 117 16.49 -5.97 -3.41
N SER A 118 17.40 -6.88 -3.09
CA SER A 118 18.73 -6.97 -3.69
C SER A 118 18.89 -8.36 -4.29
N VAL A 119 18.79 -8.46 -5.61
CA VAL A 119 18.85 -9.73 -6.34
C VAL A 119 19.73 -9.54 -7.58
N ASN A 120 20.69 -10.43 -7.81
CA ASN A 120 21.56 -10.40 -9.01
C ASN A 120 22.17 -9.01 -9.30
N ASP A 121 22.73 -8.36 -8.27
CA ASP A 121 23.31 -7.01 -8.38
C ASP A 121 22.31 -5.90 -8.74
N GLU A 122 21.00 -6.14 -8.58
CA GLU A 122 19.97 -5.12 -8.75
C GLU A 122 19.28 -4.83 -7.41
N LEU A 123 19.37 -3.57 -6.99
CA LEU A 123 18.65 -3.01 -5.86
C LEU A 123 17.36 -2.36 -6.34
N THR A 124 16.21 -2.83 -5.90
CA THR A 124 14.91 -2.21 -6.21
C THR A 124 14.19 -1.80 -4.94
N TRP A 125 13.67 -0.57 -4.93
CA TRP A 125 12.69 -0.13 -3.95
C TRP A 125 11.30 -0.30 -4.53
N VAL A 126 10.38 -0.80 -3.70
CA VAL A 126 9.00 -1.10 -4.10
C VAL A 126 8.05 -0.54 -3.06
N MET A 127 6.96 0.10 -3.51
CA MET A 127 5.85 0.55 -2.68
C MET A 127 4.55 -0.03 -3.21
N ASN A 128 3.77 -0.75 -2.39
CA ASN A 128 2.54 -1.44 -2.81
C ASN A 128 2.71 -2.21 -4.14
N GLY A 129 3.86 -2.87 -4.32
CA GLY A 129 4.17 -3.68 -5.52
C GLY A 129 4.63 -2.92 -6.74
N TYR A 130 4.58 -1.61 -6.66
CA TYR A 130 5.09 -0.72 -7.67
C TYR A 130 6.58 -0.47 -7.43
N VAL A 131 7.43 -0.83 -8.39
CA VAL A 131 8.87 -0.54 -8.30
C VAL A 131 9.06 0.97 -8.41
N ILE A 132 9.48 1.66 -7.36
CA ILE A 132 9.60 3.13 -7.38
C ILE A 132 10.95 3.58 -7.94
N ALA A 133 11.99 2.79 -7.71
CA ALA A 133 13.34 3.07 -8.18
C ALA A 133 14.16 1.77 -8.26
N GLN A 134 15.14 1.73 -9.15
CA GLN A 134 16.09 0.64 -9.29
C GLN A 134 17.52 1.14 -9.48
N ARG A 135 18.50 0.44 -8.92
CA ARG A 135 19.93 0.72 -9.10
C ARG A 135 20.69 -0.59 -9.32
N TYR A 136 21.63 -0.57 -10.25
CA TYR A 136 22.57 -1.67 -10.42
C TYR A 136 23.79 -1.49 -9.54
N ASN A 137 24.24 -2.58 -8.93
CA ASN A 137 25.42 -2.68 -8.10
C ASN A 137 26.67 -2.78 -9.00
N LEU A 138 27.06 -1.65 -9.60
CA LEU A 138 28.20 -1.62 -10.50
C LEU A 138 29.56 -1.71 -9.78
N SER A 139 29.57 -1.62 -8.45
CA SER A 139 30.78 -1.52 -7.63
C SER A 139 30.93 -2.62 -6.57
N GLY A 140 29.94 -3.53 -6.41
CA GLY A 140 29.92 -4.58 -5.38
C GLY A 140 29.49 -4.12 -3.99
N TYR A 141 28.84 -2.95 -3.89
CA TYR A 141 28.53 -2.22 -2.66
C TYR A 141 27.22 -2.60 -1.94
N TYR A 142 26.25 -3.28 -2.57
CA TYR A 142 24.92 -3.52 -1.96
C TYR A 142 24.79 -4.87 -1.24
N ILE A 143 25.76 -5.23 -0.41
CA ILE A 143 25.71 -6.45 0.41
C ILE A 143 25.67 -6.04 1.88
N GLY A 144 24.46 -5.86 2.41
CA GLY A 144 24.28 -5.51 3.81
C GLY A 144 22.87 -5.77 4.32
N SER A 145 22.66 -5.47 5.60
CA SER A 145 21.41 -5.67 6.29
C SER A 145 20.40 -4.57 5.92
N PRO A 146 19.10 -4.92 5.82
CA PRO A 146 18.04 -3.94 5.75
C PRO A 146 18.08 -2.96 6.91
N MET A 147 17.84 -1.69 6.60
CA MET A 147 17.71 -0.60 7.56
C MET A 147 16.33 0.04 7.41
N ILE A 148 15.75 0.44 8.55
CA ILE A 148 14.57 1.30 8.64
C ILE A 148 14.85 2.39 9.67
N GLY A 149 14.16 3.51 9.56
CA GLY A 149 14.32 4.57 10.52
C GLY A 149 13.36 5.74 10.31
N TYR A 150 13.41 6.64 11.26
CA TYR A 150 12.74 7.92 11.25
C TYR A 150 13.78 8.93 11.70
N MET A 151 13.79 10.11 11.11
CA MET A 151 14.67 11.19 11.53
C MET A 151 13.94 12.52 11.42
N ASP A 152 14.21 13.42 12.34
CA ASP A 152 13.77 14.81 12.23
C ASP A 152 14.96 15.67 12.64
N VAL A 153 15.72 16.11 11.64
CA VAL A 153 16.98 16.85 11.85
C VAL A 153 16.77 18.35 12.01
N PHE A 154 15.52 18.84 11.86
CA PHE A 154 15.19 20.26 11.95
C PHE A 154 14.26 20.56 13.13
N THR A 155 14.37 21.76 13.68
CA THR A 155 13.50 22.22 14.78
C THR A 155 12.11 22.67 14.30
N SER A 156 11.88 22.66 12.98
CA SER A 156 10.60 22.99 12.34
C SER A 156 9.66 21.79 12.39
N ILE A 157 9.12 21.54 13.58
CA ILE A 157 8.20 20.43 13.85
C ILE A 157 6.93 20.47 12.96
N ALA A 158 6.39 19.29 12.66
CA ALA A 158 5.00 19.13 12.25
C ALA A 158 4.05 19.85 13.23
N SER A 159 2.91 20.33 12.74
CA SER A 159 1.96 21.12 13.55
C SER A 159 0.58 20.46 13.51
N PRO A 160 0.20 19.67 14.53
CA PRO A 160 0.86 19.52 15.84
C PRO A 160 2.03 18.52 15.84
N ARG A 161 2.99 18.68 16.77
CA ARG A 161 4.22 17.83 16.82
C ARG A 161 3.91 16.36 17.07
N GLU A 162 2.78 16.09 17.72
CA GLU A 162 2.30 14.74 18.04
C GLU A 162 1.96 13.94 16.77
N GLU A 163 1.80 14.62 15.64
CA GLU A 163 1.53 14.03 14.34
C GLU A 163 2.81 13.69 13.56
N ASN A 164 4.00 13.88 14.15
CA ASN A 164 5.29 13.53 13.54
C ASN A 164 5.76 12.15 14.02
N PHE A 165 5.37 11.10 13.29
CA PHE A 165 5.79 9.74 13.58
C PHE A 165 5.73 8.88 12.33
N VAL A 166 6.48 7.78 12.36
CA VAL A 166 6.32 6.65 11.44
C VAL A 166 6.09 5.39 12.23
N VAL A 167 5.17 4.56 11.72
CA VAL A 167 4.95 3.21 12.22
C VAL A 167 5.45 2.23 11.17
N TYR A 168 6.43 1.43 11.57
CA TYR A 168 6.81 0.22 10.85
C TYR A 168 6.13 -0.96 11.55
N ASP A 169 5.42 -1.78 10.80
CA ASP A 169 4.80 -3.00 11.29
C ASP A 169 5.03 -4.15 10.30
N ASN A 170 4.89 -5.38 10.77
CA ASN A 170 5.01 -6.60 9.99
C ASN A 170 6.37 -6.73 9.26
N PHE A 171 7.45 -6.30 9.92
CA PHE A 171 8.80 -6.31 9.35
C PHE A 171 9.31 -7.72 9.15
N ARG A 172 9.93 -7.96 7.98
CA ARG A 172 10.55 -9.24 7.65
C ARG A 172 11.76 -9.07 6.76
N ILE A 173 12.73 -9.96 6.95
CA ILE A 173 13.89 -10.13 6.07
C ILE A 173 13.80 -11.52 5.42
N VAL A 174 13.99 -11.59 4.11
CA VAL A 174 13.99 -12.84 3.33
C VAL A 174 15.33 -13.00 2.64
N ASP A 175 16.00 -14.12 2.89
CA ASP A 175 17.28 -14.47 2.26
C ASP A 175 17.06 -15.36 1.03
N TYR A 176 17.29 -14.77 -0.15
CA TYR A 176 17.15 -15.42 -1.46
C TYR A 176 18.27 -16.42 -1.77
N SER A 177 19.38 -16.42 -1.03
CA SER A 177 20.53 -17.30 -1.27
C SER A 177 20.28 -18.77 -0.90
N SER A 178 19.22 -19.04 -0.13
CA SER A 178 18.83 -20.39 0.30
C SER A 178 18.18 -21.23 -0.82
N GLY A 179 17.72 -20.60 -1.91
CA GLY A 179 17.07 -21.28 -3.04
C GLY A 179 15.66 -21.82 -2.78
N ASP A 180 15.15 -21.74 -1.54
CA ASP A 180 13.82 -22.18 -1.15
C ASP A 180 13.02 -21.00 -0.60
N LEU A 181 12.62 -20.13 -1.51
CA LEU A 181 11.79 -18.98 -1.16
C LEU A 181 10.35 -19.44 -0.96
N PRO A 182 9.71 -19.03 0.15
CA PRO A 182 8.28 -19.21 0.29
C PRO A 182 7.56 -18.53 -0.90
N PRO A 183 6.52 -19.14 -1.47
CA PRO A 183 5.77 -18.51 -2.54
C PRO A 183 5.16 -17.18 -2.09
N SER A 184 4.99 -16.22 -2.99
CA SER A 184 4.35 -14.93 -2.70
C SER A 184 2.93 -14.89 -3.27
N LEU A 185 1.96 -14.42 -2.49
CA LEU A 185 0.54 -14.37 -2.84
C LEU A 185 0.04 -12.97 -3.15
N SER A 186 -0.90 -12.87 -4.08
CA SER A 186 -1.66 -11.65 -4.36
C SER A 186 -3.12 -11.98 -4.58
N VAL A 187 -4.01 -11.01 -4.44
CA VAL A 187 -5.43 -11.08 -4.77
C VAL A 187 -5.83 -9.88 -5.62
N VAL A 188 -6.65 -10.13 -6.63
CA VAL A 188 -7.32 -9.10 -7.43
C VAL A 188 -8.81 -9.42 -7.54
N ALA A 189 -9.64 -8.39 -7.71
CA ALA A 189 -11.01 -8.56 -8.17
C ALA A 189 -10.98 -8.95 -9.65
N SER A 190 -11.13 -10.24 -9.95
CA SER A 190 -11.17 -10.75 -11.32
C SER A 190 -12.50 -10.48 -11.99
N ASP A 191 -13.55 -10.34 -11.18
CA ASP A 191 -14.85 -9.82 -11.59
C ASP A 191 -15.31 -8.84 -10.50
N PRO A 192 -15.24 -7.52 -10.76
CA PRO A 192 -15.37 -6.50 -9.72
C PRO A 192 -16.81 -6.27 -9.24
N GLU A 193 -17.81 -6.82 -9.92
CA GLU A 193 -19.22 -6.53 -9.68
C GLU A 193 -20.04 -7.82 -9.85
N GLY A 194 -21.07 -7.97 -9.04
CA GLY A 194 -22.11 -8.98 -9.19
C GLY A 194 -23.45 -8.35 -8.89
N SER A 195 -24.55 -9.01 -9.27
CA SER A 195 -25.89 -8.49 -9.06
C SER A 195 -26.88 -9.56 -8.62
N GLU A 196 -27.82 -9.13 -7.78
CA GLU A 196 -29.04 -9.87 -7.52
C GLU A 196 -29.83 -10.07 -8.84
N PRO A 197 -30.56 -11.18 -8.99
CA PRO A 197 -30.87 -12.23 -8.00
C PRO A 197 -29.84 -13.39 -7.96
N GLY A 198 -28.54 -13.11 -8.13
CA GLY A 198 -27.47 -14.11 -8.02
C GLY A 198 -27.11 -14.83 -9.33
N GLY A 199 -27.76 -14.45 -10.44
CA GLY A 199 -27.39 -14.90 -11.79
C GLY A 199 -26.07 -14.32 -12.30
N ASP A 200 -25.59 -13.26 -11.66
CA ASP A 200 -24.35 -12.55 -11.96
C ASP A 200 -23.49 -12.47 -10.70
N THR A 201 -22.31 -13.11 -10.73
CA THR A 201 -21.46 -13.29 -9.55
C THR A 201 -20.23 -12.41 -9.65
N ALA A 202 -19.80 -11.82 -8.53
CA ALA A 202 -18.47 -11.21 -8.45
C ALA A 202 -17.40 -12.27 -8.10
N SER A 203 -16.12 -11.95 -8.33
CA SER A 203 -15.05 -12.89 -8.02
C SER A 203 -13.70 -12.25 -7.68
N PHE A 204 -13.00 -12.91 -6.76
CA PHE A 204 -11.59 -12.67 -6.46
C PHE A 204 -10.72 -13.76 -7.07
N THR A 205 -9.56 -13.41 -7.62
CA THR A 205 -8.52 -14.37 -7.98
C THR A 205 -7.31 -14.21 -7.07
N ILE A 206 -6.98 -15.27 -6.35
CA ILE A 206 -5.76 -15.36 -5.54
C ILE A 206 -4.69 -16.05 -6.39
N THR A 207 -3.54 -15.40 -6.54
CA THR A 207 -2.41 -15.86 -7.35
C THR A 207 -1.18 -16.06 -6.48
N ARG A 208 -0.39 -17.08 -6.79
CA ARG A 208 0.88 -17.45 -6.18
C ARG A 208 2.01 -17.37 -7.21
N VAL A 209 3.08 -16.66 -6.85
CA VAL A 209 4.35 -16.69 -7.57
C VAL A 209 5.36 -17.51 -6.75
N GLY A 210 6.06 -18.45 -7.39
CA GLY A 210 7.06 -19.30 -6.74
C GLY A 210 6.71 -20.79 -6.85
N ASN A 211 7.07 -21.57 -5.85
CA ASN A 211 6.92 -23.03 -5.87
C ASN A 211 5.44 -23.45 -5.94
N THR A 212 5.07 -24.20 -6.99
CA THR A 212 3.72 -24.75 -7.19
C THR A 212 3.59 -26.24 -6.93
N SER A 213 4.68 -26.92 -6.54
CA SER A 213 4.73 -28.39 -6.42
C SER A 213 3.76 -28.96 -5.38
N GLN A 214 3.37 -28.17 -4.39
CA GLN A 214 2.40 -28.54 -3.36
C GLN A 214 1.17 -27.63 -3.41
N ALA A 215 0.03 -28.17 -3.00
CA ALA A 215 -1.17 -27.38 -2.78
C ALA A 215 -0.93 -26.39 -1.62
N LEU A 216 -1.57 -25.23 -1.68
CA LEU A 216 -1.43 -24.18 -0.69
C LEU A 216 -2.80 -23.75 -0.18
N THR A 217 -3.03 -23.93 1.11
CA THR A 217 -4.22 -23.40 1.80
C THR A 217 -3.94 -21.97 2.24
N VAL A 218 -4.81 -21.05 1.82
CA VAL A 218 -4.68 -19.61 1.99
C VAL A 218 -5.84 -19.11 2.85
N PRO A 219 -5.65 -18.85 4.15
CA PRO A 219 -6.60 -18.10 4.96
C PRO A 219 -6.77 -16.66 4.46
N TYR A 220 -8.00 -16.16 4.53
CA TYR A 220 -8.35 -14.78 4.25
C TYR A 220 -9.45 -14.28 5.20
N THR A 221 -9.52 -12.97 5.39
CA THR A 221 -10.62 -12.31 6.10
C THR A 221 -11.56 -11.66 5.10
N VAL A 222 -12.84 -11.59 5.46
CA VAL A 222 -13.89 -10.90 4.69
C VAL A 222 -14.43 -9.75 5.52
N GLY A 223 -14.60 -8.60 4.89
CA GLY A 223 -15.31 -7.43 5.43
C GLY A 223 -16.07 -6.74 4.30
N GLY A 224 -16.41 -5.47 4.49
CA GLY A 224 -17.24 -4.72 3.54
C GLY A 224 -18.53 -4.24 4.21
N THR A 225 -19.50 -3.82 3.40
CA THR A 225 -20.83 -3.41 3.89
C THR A 225 -21.83 -4.56 3.83
N ALA A 226 -21.68 -5.46 2.86
CA ALA A 226 -22.55 -6.62 2.70
C ALA A 226 -22.35 -7.65 3.84
N THR A 227 -23.46 -8.19 4.30
CA THR A 227 -23.65 -9.16 5.38
C THR A 227 -23.67 -10.59 4.84
N PRO A 228 -22.71 -11.45 5.24
CA PRO A 228 -22.68 -12.84 4.78
C PRO A 228 -23.89 -13.63 5.27
N GLY A 229 -24.57 -14.30 4.34
CA GLY A 229 -25.79 -15.08 4.57
C GLY A 229 -27.10 -14.30 4.47
N GLU A 230 -27.03 -12.96 4.33
CA GLU A 230 -28.15 -12.10 3.98
C GLU A 230 -27.98 -11.67 2.51
N ASP A 231 -26.87 -11.00 2.18
CA ASP A 231 -26.69 -10.36 0.85
C ASP A 231 -25.84 -11.21 -0.11
N TYR A 232 -25.06 -12.17 0.43
CA TYR A 232 -24.30 -13.14 -0.38
C TYR A 232 -24.05 -14.46 0.37
N GLU A 233 -23.78 -15.53 -0.38
CA GLU A 233 -23.39 -16.82 0.20
C GLU A 233 -22.11 -16.68 1.05
N ALA A 234 -22.20 -17.03 2.33
CA ALA A 234 -21.09 -16.86 3.27
C ALA A 234 -19.82 -17.60 2.81
N LEU A 235 -18.73 -16.85 2.61
CA LEU A 235 -17.44 -17.40 2.19
C LEU A 235 -16.77 -18.20 3.32
N PRO A 236 -16.01 -19.27 2.98
CA PRO A 236 -15.43 -20.19 3.97
C PRO A 236 -14.23 -19.61 4.77
N GLY A 237 -13.70 -18.45 4.40
CA GLY A 237 -12.51 -17.85 5.01
C GLY A 237 -11.17 -18.53 4.66
N THR A 238 -11.19 -19.54 3.81
CA THR A 238 -9.99 -20.20 3.28
C THR A 238 -10.18 -20.59 1.82
N ALA A 239 -9.12 -20.49 1.03
CA ALA A 239 -9.07 -20.98 -0.35
C ALA A 239 -7.88 -21.93 -0.53
N VAL A 240 -7.97 -22.88 -1.46
CA VAL A 240 -6.87 -23.81 -1.75
C VAL A 240 -6.42 -23.59 -3.18
N ILE A 241 -5.15 -23.22 -3.36
CA ILE A 241 -4.46 -23.27 -4.66
C ILE A 241 -3.98 -24.71 -4.85
N PRO A 242 -4.50 -25.48 -5.82
CA PRO A 242 -4.07 -26.86 -6.03
C PRO A 242 -2.58 -27.02 -6.35
N ALA A 243 -2.06 -28.22 -6.13
CA ALA A 243 -0.71 -28.57 -6.57
C ALA A 243 -0.61 -28.49 -8.10
N GLY A 244 0.47 -27.90 -8.61
CA GLY A 244 0.70 -27.70 -10.04
C GLY A 244 -0.01 -26.48 -10.64
N THR A 245 -0.83 -25.75 -9.86
CA THR A 245 -1.43 -24.48 -10.30
C THR A 245 -0.86 -23.31 -9.51
N ASP A 246 -1.04 -22.10 -10.06
CA ASP A 246 -0.59 -20.84 -9.48
C ASP A 246 -1.75 -20.01 -8.93
N SER A 247 -3.01 -20.41 -9.13
CA SER A 247 -4.15 -19.56 -8.78
C SER A 247 -5.39 -20.35 -8.33
N VAL A 248 -6.29 -19.64 -7.66
CA VAL A 248 -7.63 -20.09 -7.28
C VAL A 248 -8.61 -18.91 -7.31
N VAL A 249 -9.85 -19.17 -7.74
CA VAL A 249 -10.95 -18.20 -7.74
C VAL A 249 -11.80 -18.38 -6.48
N VAL A 250 -12.14 -17.27 -5.83
CA VAL A 250 -13.14 -17.19 -4.75
C VAL A 250 -14.33 -16.41 -5.30
N THR A 251 -15.46 -17.10 -5.49
CA THR A 251 -16.70 -16.53 -6.03
C THR A 251 -17.54 -15.93 -4.92
N VAL A 252 -18.09 -14.74 -5.16
CA VAL A 252 -19.12 -14.10 -4.35
C VAL A 252 -20.45 -14.25 -5.09
N THR A 253 -21.40 -14.96 -4.50
CA THR A 253 -22.72 -15.20 -5.08
C THR A 253 -23.75 -14.37 -4.33
N PRO A 254 -24.28 -13.29 -4.92
CA PRO A 254 -25.36 -12.50 -4.33
C PRO A 254 -26.59 -13.37 -4.02
N LEU A 255 -27.31 -13.04 -2.95
CA LEU A 255 -28.53 -13.72 -2.55
C LEU A 255 -29.72 -12.82 -2.83
N ASP A 256 -30.66 -13.31 -3.63
CA ASP A 256 -31.90 -12.59 -3.94
C ASP A 256 -32.79 -12.42 -2.70
N ASP A 257 -33.27 -11.21 -2.46
CA ASP A 257 -34.27 -10.92 -1.43
C ASP A 257 -35.46 -10.07 -1.96
N HIS A 258 -36.11 -9.25 -1.13
CA HIS A 258 -37.21 -8.36 -1.56
C HIS A 258 -37.03 -6.92 -1.03
N GLN A 259 -35.82 -6.56 -0.63
CA GLN A 259 -35.47 -5.31 0.03
C GLN A 259 -34.68 -4.46 -0.94
N GLY A 260 -35.15 -3.23 -1.19
CA GLY A 260 -34.36 -2.30 -2.00
C GLY A 260 -33.17 -1.77 -1.19
N GLU A 261 -31.95 -1.99 -1.69
CA GLU A 261 -30.69 -1.77 -0.98
C GLU A 261 -29.73 -0.85 -1.75
N PRO A 262 -28.87 -0.07 -1.05
CA PRO A 262 -27.79 0.63 -1.72
C PRO A 262 -26.74 -0.37 -2.25
N GLU A 263 -25.87 0.07 -3.17
CA GLU A 263 -24.70 -0.73 -3.56
C GLU A 263 -23.89 -1.12 -2.32
N GLU A 264 -23.63 -2.41 -2.20
CA GLU A 264 -22.87 -2.98 -1.11
C GLU A 264 -21.54 -3.55 -1.58
N THR A 265 -20.64 -3.82 -0.64
CA THR A 265 -19.28 -4.24 -0.95
C THR A 265 -18.88 -5.47 -0.17
N VAL A 266 -18.10 -6.35 -0.81
CA VAL A 266 -17.38 -7.44 -0.18
C VAL A 266 -15.89 -7.20 -0.37
N THR A 267 -15.13 -7.22 0.72
CA THR A 267 -13.69 -6.96 0.72
C THR A 267 -12.94 -8.19 1.23
N LEU A 268 -12.09 -8.77 0.39
CA LEU A 268 -11.21 -9.89 0.75
C LEU A 268 -9.82 -9.37 1.10
N ALA A 269 -9.26 -9.83 2.22
CA ALA A 269 -7.86 -9.58 2.57
C ALA A 269 -7.15 -10.90 2.92
N LEU A 270 -6.00 -11.14 2.28
CA LEU A 270 -5.15 -12.30 2.52
C LEU A 270 -4.52 -12.23 3.91
N VAL A 271 -4.47 -13.36 4.61
CA VAL A 271 -3.77 -13.49 5.89
C VAL A 271 -2.39 -14.10 5.64
N SER A 272 -1.34 -13.48 6.19
CA SER A 272 0.02 -14.00 6.07
C SER A 272 0.21 -15.28 6.89
N THR A 273 0.91 -16.27 6.33
CA THR A 273 1.37 -17.46 7.05
C THR A 273 2.89 -17.56 6.93
N PRO A 274 3.65 -16.85 7.79
CA PRO A 274 5.11 -16.78 7.71
C PRO A 274 5.76 -18.16 7.68
N GLY A 275 6.76 -18.33 6.81
CA GLY A 275 7.44 -19.60 6.59
C GLY A 275 6.73 -20.56 5.63
N THR A 276 5.44 -20.36 5.34
CA THR A 276 4.71 -21.13 4.32
C THR A 276 4.59 -20.35 3.01
N TYR A 277 4.15 -19.10 3.08
CA TYR A 277 4.05 -18.18 1.95
C TYR A 277 4.15 -16.73 2.43
N GLU A 278 4.51 -15.84 1.51
CA GLU A 278 4.42 -14.39 1.69
C GLU A 278 3.12 -13.86 1.13
N VAL A 279 2.68 -12.75 1.70
CA VAL A 279 1.60 -11.94 1.13
C VAL A 279 2.26 -10.74 0.46
N GLY A 280 2.10 -10.70 -0.86
CA GLY A 280 2.51 -9.61 -1.71
C GLY A 280 1.59 -8.39 -1.56
N PRO A 281 1.88 -7.32 -2.30
CA PRO A 281 1.30 -6.00 -2.07
C PRO A 281 -0.15 -5.84 -2.48
N LEU A 282 -0.60 -6.62 -3.46
CA LEU A 282 -2.02 -6.75 -3.76
C LEU A 282 -2.60 -7.79 -2.80
N PHE A 283 -2.74 -7.47 -1.52
CA PHE A 283 -3.23 -8.43 -0.51
C PHE A 283 -4.68 -8.21 -0.11
N ARG A 284 -5.27 -7.11 -0.55
CA ARG A 284 -6.65 -6.74 -0.24
C ARG A 284 -7.28 -6.12 -1.47
N THR A 285 -8.53 -6.51 -1.75
CA THR A 285 -9.31 -5.95 -2.85
C THR A 285 -10.80 -6.07 -2.53
N THR A 286 -11.64 -5.37 -3.29
CA THR A 286 -13.07 -5.21 -3.03
C THR A 286 -13.85 -5.45 -4.32
N VAL A 287 -15.02 -6.07 -4.20
CA VAL A 287 -16.05 -6.18 -5.24
C VAL A 287 -17.35 -5.53 -4.75
N SER A 288 -18.21 -5.13 -5.67
CA SER A 288 -19.56 -4.60 -5.39
C SER A 288 -20.64 -5.66 -5.61
N ILE A 289 -21.75 -5.51 -4.90
CA ILE A 289 -23.01 -6.22 -5.11
C ILE A 289 -24.07 -5.15 -5.44
N LEU A 290 -24.74 -5.33 -6.58
CA LEU A 290 -25.85 -4.49 -7.01
C LEU A 290 -27.18 -5.18 -6.71
N ASP A 291 -28.12 -4.41 -6.16
CA ASP A 291 -29.53 -4.76 -6.02
C ASP A 291 -30.18 -4.95 -7.42
N ASP A 292 -31.17 -5.83 -7.52
CA ASP A 292 -31.92 -6.14 -8.75
C ASP A 292 -33.00 -5.10 -9.09
N GLY A 293 -33.12 -4.06 -8.26
CA GLY A 293 -34.03 -2.94 -8.46
C GLY A 293 -35.25 -2.99 -7.55
N ASP A 294 -35.12 -3.68 -6.41
CA ASP A 294 -36.15 -3.72 -5.40
C ASP A 294 -36.40 -2.35 -4.77
N THR A 295 -37.56 -2.24 -4.10
CA THR A 295 -38.01 -0.95 -3.56
C THR A 295 -37.91 -0.90 -2.04
N THR A 296 -37.25 0.14 -1.54
CA THR A 296 -37.15 0.38 -0.10
C THR A 296 -38.54 0.66 0.48
N THR A 297 -39.05 -0.23 1.33
CA THR A 297 -40.38 -0.07 1.93
C THR A 297 -40.29 0.73 3.24
N VAL A 298 -40.81 1.97 3.25
CA VAL A 298 -40.95 2.78 4.48
C VAL A 298 -42.36 2.65 5.05
N ASN A 299 -42.51 1.95 6.16
CA ASN A 299 -43.78 1.87 6.88
C ASN A 299 -43.94 3.05 7.86
N ILE A 300 -44.80 4.01 7.51
CA ILE A 300 -45.24 5.06 8.45
C ILE A 300 -46.50 4.58 9.17
N ALA A 301 -46.36 4.23 10.45
CA ALA A 301 -47.49 4.01 11.33
C ALA A 301 -47.87 5.32 12.05
N ALA A 302 -49.13 5.75 11.91
CA ALA A 302 -49.63 6.88 12.68
C ALA A 302 -49.68 6.51 14.18
N LEU A 303 -48.96 7.22 15.03
CA LEU A 303 -48.92 6.98 16.49
C LEU A 303 -50.12 7.55 17.27
N GLY A 304 -51.21 7.90 16.59
CA GLY A 304 -52.43 8.33 17.28
C GLY A 304 -53.43 9.01 16.37
N ASP A 305 -54.66 8.52 16.43
CA ASP A 305 -55.82 9.18 15.86
C ASP A 305 -56.30 10.23 16.88
N GLN A 306 -55.65 11.39 16.89
CA GLN A 306 -56.09 12.55 17.67
C GLN A 306 -56.16 13.77 16.74
N THR A 307 -57.17 13.77 15.86
CA THR A 307 -57.63 15.00 15.23
C THR A 307 -58.38 15.83 16.27
N TYR A 308 -57.69 16.80 16.88
CA TYR A 308 -58.38 17.88 17.58
C TYR A 308 -58.84 18.91 16.55
N GLU A 309 -60.14 18.96 16.26
CA GLU A 309 -60.73 20.14 15.63
C GLU A 309 -60.68 21.32 16.61
N ARG A 310 -59.96 22.40 16.24
CA ARG A 310 -60.15 23.69 16.89
C ARG A 310 -61.45 24.30 16.36
N MET A 311 -62.54 24.14 17.10
CA MET A 311 -63.70 25.00 16.94
C MET A 311 -63.35 26.40 17.45
N ALA A 312 -63.37 27.36 16.51
CA ALA A 312 -63.36 28.83 16.63
C ALA A 312 -62.59 29.46 17.80
#